data_AF-A0A2R6ILS9-F1
#
_entry.id   AF-A0A2R6ILS9-F1
#
_cell.length_a   1.000
_cell.length_b   1.000
_cell.length_c   1.000
_cell.angle_alpha   90.00
_cell.angle_beta   90.00
_cell.angle_gamma   90.00
#
_symmetry.space_group_name_H-M   'P 1'
#
loop_
_entity.id
_entity.type
_entity.pdbx_description
1 polymer ?
#
loop_
_entity_poly.entity_id
_entity_poly.type
_entity_poly.pdbx_seq_one_letter_code
_entity_poly.pdbx_strand_id
1 'polypeptide(L)'
;MVPLQMGVPGGVELLVVLLVSVLLFGVPLVLLVGGGFLYLRSEGNREDRIDELEREVEHLKAELDDQADNGGSATGDDRGATAGDR
;
A
#
# COMPACT_ATOMS: atom_id res chain seq x y z
N MET A 1 55.20 28.69 -4.59
CA MET A 1 54.34 27.67 -5.24
C MET A 1 54.14 26.58 -4.20
N VAL A 2 52.93 26.43 -3.67
CA VAL A 2 52.64 25.41 -2.63
C VAL A 2 52.62 24.06 -3.34
N PRO A 3 53.41 23.06 -2.91
CA PRO A 3 53.39 21.77 -3.56
C PRO A 3 52.01 21.12 -3.35
N LEU A 4 51.30 20.85 -4.45
CA LEU A 4 50.10 20.01 -4.52
C LEU A 4 50.48 18.53 -4.45
N GLN A 5 51.39 18.16 -3.56
CA GLN A 5 51.55 16.78 -3.13
C GLN A 5 50.37 16.46 -2.20
N MET A 6 49.15 16.51 -2.74
CA MET A 6 48.03 15.75 -2.21
C MET A 6 48.44 14.29 -2.35
N GLY A 7 49.06 13.77 -1.30
CA GLY A 7 49.53 12.41 -1.23
C GLY A 7 48.38 11.49 -1.59
N VAL A 8 48.52 10.75 -2.69
CA VAL A 8 47.61 9.65 -2.97
C VAL A 8 47.73 8.70 -1.77
N PRO A 9 46.64 8.47 -1.03
CA PRO A 9 46.69 7.66 0.19
C PRO A 9 47.23 6.26 -0.14
N GLY A 10 48.18 5.79 0.67
CA GLY A 10 48.87 4.52 0.50
C GLY A 10 48.07 3.32 1.01
N GLY A 11 48.67 2.12 0.93
CA GLY A 11 47.98 0.83 1.07
C GLY A 11 47.01 0.68 2.26
N VAL A 12 47.40 1.07 3.47
CA VAL A 12 46.51 0.98 4.65
C VAL A 12 45.44 2.08 4.66
N GLU A 13 45.77 3.27 4.16
CA GLU A 13 44.83 4.39 4.05
C GLU A 13 43.75 4.07 3.00
N LEU A 14 44.10 3.38 1.92
CA LEU A 14 43.14 2.85 0.95
C LEU A 14 42.18 1.82 1.57
N LEU A 15 42.66 0.95 2.47
CA LEU A 15 41.79 0.03 3.20
C LEU A 15 40.79 0.78 4.08
N VAL A 16 41.22 1.85 4.75
CA VAL A 16 40.34 2.69 5.56
C VAL A 16 39.32 3.41 4.67
N VAL A 17 39.75 4.00 3.56
CA VAL A 17 38.86 4.65 2.59
C VAL A 17 37.86 3.65 2.01
N LEU A 18 38.30 2.44 1.69
CA LEU A 18 37.43 1.36 1.23
C LEU A 18 36.40 1.00 2.31
N LEU A 19 36.83 0.83 3.57
CA LEU A 19 35.95 0.52 4.69
C LEU A 19 34.90 1.62 4.88
N VAL A 20 35.33 2.88 4.89
CA VAL A 20 34.42 4.03 5.00
C VAL A 20 33.49 4.09 3.80
N SER A 21 33.98 3.88 2.58
CA SER A 21 33.16 3.87 1.37
C SER A 21 32.10 2.77 1.41
N VAL A 22 32.45 1.56 1.85
CA VAL A 22 31.49 0.46 2.04
C VAL A 22 30.49 0.80 3.13
N LEU A 23 30.90 1.46 4.21
CA LEU A 23 29.96 1.87 5.26
C LEU A 23 29.00 2.96 4.76
N LEU A 24 29.53 3.98 4.07
CA LEU A 24 28.78 5.15 3.63
C LEU A 24 27.90 4.88 2.41
N PHE A 25 28.35 4.01 1.50
CA PHE A 25 27.64 3.69 0.26
C PHE A 25 27.09 2.27 0.28
N GLY A 26 27.84 1.29 0.76
CA GLY A 26 27.40 -0.11 0.79
C GLY A 26 26.16 -0.32 1.67
N VAL A 27 26.13 0.21 2.90
CA VAL A 27 24.95 0.09 3.77
C VAL A 27 23.70 0.71 3.14
N PRO A 28 23.67 1.99 2.72
CA PRO A 28 22.47 2.55 2.11
C PRO A 28 22.12 1.88 0.78
N LEU A 29 23.09 1.42 -0.02
CA LEU A 29 22.81 0.70 -1.26
C LEU A 29 22.15 -0.66 -0.98
N VAL A 30 22.64 -1.39 0.02
CA VAL A 30 22.04 -2.66 0.47
C VAL A 30 20.65 -2.43 1.05
N LEU A 31 20.42 -1.37 1.83
CA LEU A 31 19.08 -1.02 2.32
C LEU A 31 18.14 -0.61 1.19
N LEU A 32 18.62 0.12 0.19
CA LEU A 32 17.81 0.52 -0.96
C LEU A 32 17.39 -0.70 -1.79
N VAL A 33 18.34 -1.56 -2.12
CA VAL A 33 18.09 -2.75 -2.95
C VAL A 33 17.32 -3.81 -2.16
N GLY A 34 17.78 -4.14 -0.96
CA GLY A 34 17.16 -5.15 -0.11
C GLY A 34 15.82 -4.72 0.44
N GLY A 35 15.73 -3.48 0.94
CA GLY A 35 14.48 -2.89 1.44
C GLY A 35 13.47 -2.68 0.31
N GLY A 36 13.92 -2.18 -0.86
CA GLY A 36 13.07 -2.06 -2.04
C GLY A 36 12.54 -3.42 -2.50
N PHE A 37 13.40 -4.43 -2.63
CA PHE A 37 12.96 -5.78 -3.01
C PHE A 37 11.95 -6.37 -2.04
N LEU A 38 12.18 -6.23 -0.72
CA LEU A 38 11.27 -6.71 0.30
C LEU A 38 9.94 -5.93 0.29
N TYR A 39 10.01 -4.63 0.01
CA TYR A 39 8.84 -3.77 -0.13
C TYR A 39 7.98 -4.19 -1.32
N LEU A 40 8.56 -4.35 -2.53
CA LEU A 40 7.80 -4.82 -3.70
C LEU A 40 7.22 -6.22 -3.49
N ARG A 41 7.97 -7.12 -2.84
CA ARG A 41 7.49 -8.46 -2.44
C ARG A 41 6.29 -8.37 -1.48
N SER A 42 6.32 -7.42 -0.55
CA SER A 42 5.22 -7.21 0.40
C SER A 42 4.03 -6.49 -0.23
N GLU A 43 4.25 -5.60 -1.20
CA GLU A 43 3.20 -4.83 -1.85
C GLU A 43 2.29 -5.75 -2.67
N GLY A 44 2.85 -6.69 -3.43
CA GLY A 44 2.05 -7.68 -4.17
C GLY A 44 1.11 -8.48 -3.26
N ASN A 45 1.58 -8.87 -2.07
CA ASN A 45 0.74 -9.58 -1.10
C ASN A 45 -0.29 -8.67 -0.39
N ARG A 46 -0.16 -7.34 -0.46
CA ARG A 46 -1.19 -6.39 -0.02
C ARG A 46 -2.20 -6.11 -1.11
N GLU A 47 -1.74 -5.91 -2.34
CA GLU A 47 -2.58 -5.71 -3.53
C GLU A 47 -3.54 -6.91 -3.69
N ASP A 48 -3.03 -8.14 -3.61
CA ASP A 48 -3.87 -9.36 -3.67
C ASP A 48 -4.98 -9.38 -2.61
N ARG A 49 -4.71 -8.87 -1.40
CA ARG A 49 -5.69 -8.79 -0.32
C ARG A 49 -6.69 -7.68 -0.53
N ILE A 50 -6.26 -6.54 -1.06
CA ILE A 50 -7.15 -5.41 -1.35
C ILE A 50 -8.13 -5.81 -2.45
N ASP A 51 -7.66 -6.49 -3.50
CA ASP A 51 -8.49 -6.99 -4.60
C ASP A 51 -9.55 -8.01 -4.10
N GLU A 52 -9.18 -8.86 -3.15
CA GLU A 52 -10.12 -9.80 -2.52
C GLU A 52 -11.19 -9.04 -1.69
N LEU A 53 -10.78 -8.06 -0.89
CA LEU A 53 -11.71 -7.24 -0.10
C LEU A 53 -12.65 -6.39 -0.99
N GLU A 54 -12.18 -5.84 -2.11
CA GLU A 54 -13.04 -5.08 -3.03
C GLU A 54 -14.14 -5.96 -3.64
N ARG A 55 -13.80 -7.20 -4.02
CA ARG A 55 -14.80 -8.16 -4.54
C ARG A 55 -15.83 -8.56 -3.49
N GLU A 56 -15.42 -8.77 -2.25
CA GLU A 56 -16.36 -9.05 -1.17
C GLU A 56 -17.30 -7.88 -0.92
N VAL A 57 -16.79 -6.64 -0.93
CA VAL A 57 -17.62 -5.43 -0.76
C VAL A 57 -18.62 -5.28 -1.91
N GLU A 58 -18.20 -5.55 -3.15
CA GLU A 58 -19.09 -5.50 -4.30
C GLU A 58 -20.20 -6.55 -4.20
N HIS A 59 -19.88 -7.77 -3.78
CA HIS A 59 -20.86 -8.83 -3.54
C HIS A 59 -21.85 -8.46 -2.42
N LEU A 60 -21.35 -7.98 -1.28
CA LEU A 60 -22.20 -7.55 -0.16
C LEU A 60 -23.12 -6.39 -0.56
N LYS A 61 -22.63 -5.47 -1.39
CA LYS A 61 -23.43 -4.35 -1.88
C LYS A 61 -24.53 -4.81 -2.83
N ALA A 62 -24.23 -5.76 -3.72
CA ALA A 62 -25.22 -6.35 -4.62
C ALA A 62 -26.33 -7.09 -3.85
N GLU A 63 -25.98 -7.88 -2.84
CA GLU A 63 -26.95 -8.59 -2.00
C GLU A 63 -27.85 -7.61 -1.22
N LEU A 64 -27.29 -6.50 -0.74
CA LEU A 64 -28.06 -5.45 -0.06
C LEU A 64 -29.02 -4.73 -1.03
N ASP A 65 -28.59 -4.46 -2.26
CA ASP A 65 -29.39 -3.82 -3.31
C ASP A 65 -30.57 -4.72 -3.73
N ASP A 66 -30.30 -6.01 -3.97
CA ASP A 66 -31.33 -7.02 -4.25
C ASP A 66 -32.35 -7.13 -3.10
N GLN A 67 -31.89 -7.01 -1.86
CA GLN A 67 -32.75 -7.06 -0.68
C GLN A 67 -33.57 -5.77 -0.50
N ALA A 68 -33.01 -4.62 -0.87
CA ALA A 68 -33.71 -3.33 -0.89
C ALA A 68 -34.79 -3.28 -1.97
N ASP A 69 -34.48 -3.77 -3.17
CA ASP A 69 -35.42 -3.81 -4.31
C ASP A 69 -36.57 -4.81 -4.05
N ASN A 70 -36.29 -5.98 -3.46
CA ASN A 70 -37.34 -6.93 -3.09
C ASN A 70 -38.12 -6.53 -1.83
N GLY A 71 -37.49 -5.79 -0.90
CA GLY A 71 -38.12 -5.32 0.35
C GLY A 71 -39.01 -4.08 0.19
N GLY A 72 -38.81 -3.29 -0.87
CA GLY A 72 -39.54 -2.05 -1.14
C GLY A 72 -40.98 -2.22 -1.65
N SER A 73 -41.38 -3.43 -2.05
CA SER A 73 -42.70 -3.67 -2.66
C SER A 73 -43.81 -4.09 -1.67
N ALA A 74 -43.53 -4.22 -0.37
CA ALA A 74 -44.47 -4.80 0.60
C ALA A 74 -45.02 -3.84 1.67
N THR A 75 -44.65 -2.55 1.70
CA THR A 75 -45.15 -1.63 2.75
C THR A 75 -45.50 -0.27 2.18
N GLY A 76 -46.75 -0.08 1.74
CA GLY A 76 -47.17 1.25 1.31
C GLY A 76 -48.57 1.44 0.76
N ASP A 77 -49.48 0.46 0.82
CA ASP A 77 -50.83 0.64 0.26
C ASP A 77 -51.90 0.14 1.23
N ASP A 78 -52.03 0.83 2.37
CA ASP A 78 -53.15 0.59 3.30
C ASP A 78 -53.48 1.85 4.15
N ARG A 79 -53.61 3.00 3.49
CA ARG A 79 -54.17 4.23 4.09
C ARG A 79 -55.18 4.88 3.15
N GLY A 80 -56.23 4.12 2.80
CA GLY A 80 -57.15 4.55 1.75
C GLY A 80 -58.60 4.12 1.91
N ALA A 81 -59.11 3.75 3.09
CA ALA A 81 -60.55 3.56 3.26
C ALA A 81 -60.93 3.44 4.75
N THR A 82 -61.31 4.54 5.41
CA THR A 82 -62.35 4.60 6.48
C THR A 82 -62.33 5.99 7.15
N ALA A 83 -62.82 7.03 6.48
CA ALA A 83 -63.18 8.28 7.16
C ALA A 83 -64.16 9.07 6.30
N GLY A 84 -65.34 8.51 6.11
CA GLY A 84 -66.40 9.13 5.33
C GLY A 84 -67.76 8.53 5.68
N ASP A 85 -68.14 8.58 6.95
CA ASP A 85 -69.54 8.45 7.35
C ASP A 85 -69.74 9.03 8.77
N ARG A 86 -70.29 10.25 8.83
CA ARG A 86 -71.15 10.82 9.88
C ARG A 86 -71.52 12.26 9.57
#